data_AF-A0A934TM37-F1
#
_entry.id   AF-A0A934TM37-F1
#
_cell.length_a   1.000
_cell.length_b   1.000
_cell.length_c   1.000
_cell.angle_alpha   90.00
_cell.angle_beta   90.00
_cell.angle_gamma   90.00
#
_symmetry.space_group_name_H-M   'P 1'
#
loop_
_entity.id
_entity.type
_entity.pdbx_description
1 polymer ?
#
loop_
_entity_poly.entity_id
_entity_poly.type
_entity_poly.pdbx_seq_one_letter_code
_entity_poly.pdbx_strand_id
1 'polypeptide(L)'
;MAAESLVPGVSVADVARRHGTTRWQVYDWRKKLRTGQLVVPESLAALPMFAELVVEGSAGEAPPAPSGVEVEIVVGDVVIRAGSGADEGQLTRAIRAARAATS
;
A
#
# COMPACT_ATOMS: atom_id res chain seq x y z
N MET A 1 0.29 -6.87 2.89
CA MET A 1 -0.62 -7.94 2.38
C MET A 1 0.12 -9.05 1.64
N ALA A 2 0.26 -9.02 0.31
CA ALA A 2 0.82 -10.16 -0.43
C ALA A 2 2.35 -10.28 -0.29
N ALA A 3 3.10 -9.18 -0.38
CA ALA A 3 4.54 -9.16 -0.09
C ALA A 3 4.84 -9.56 1.37
N GLU A 4 4.12 -8.98 2.34
CA GLU A 4 4.18 -9.36 3.77
C GLU A 4 3.97 -10.87 3.99
N SER A 5 3.02 -11.47 3.26
CA SER A 5 2.79 -12.90 3.38
C SER A 5 3.98 -13.75 2.91
N LEU A 6 4.84 -13.27 2.00
CA LEU A 6 5.97 -14.04 1.45
C LEU A 6 7.14 -14.20 2.42
N VAL A 7 7.13 -13.48 3.55
CA VAL A 7 8.16 -13.61 4.59
C VAL A 7 8.08 -15.00 5.24
N PRO A 8 9.21 -15.74 5.36
CA PRO A 8 9.24 -17.03 6.03
C PRO A 8 8.67 -16.95 7.45
N GLY A 9 7.86 -17.95 7.84
CA GLY A 9 7.21 -17.98 9.15
C GLY A 9 5.93 -17.15 9.28
N VAL A 10 5.58 -16.33 8.28
CA VAL A 10 4.32 -15.57 8.29
C VAL A 10 3.15 -16.47 7.86
N SER A 11 2.11 -16.49 8.70
CA SER A 11 0.85 -17.18 8.43
C SER A 11 -0.04 -16.36 7.48
N VAL A 12 -0.41 -16.96 6.35
CA VAL A 12 -1.36 -16.38 5.39
C VAL A 12 -2.72 -16.10 6.04
N ALA A 13 -3.13 -16.92 7.01
CA ALA A 13 -4.39 -16.73 7.73
C ALA A 13 -4.37 -15.48 8.61
N ASP A 14 -3.23 -15.16 9.22
CA ASP A 14 -3.09 -13.98 10.09
C ASP A 14 -3.04 -12.71 9.28
N VAL A 15 -2.32 -12.73 8.15
CA VAL A 15 -2.32 -11.64 7.17
C VAL A 15 -3.74 -11.38 6.66
N ALA A 16 -4.49 -12.44 6.32
CA ALA A 16 -5.86 -12.31 5.85
C ALA A 16 -6.76 -11.61 6.88
N ARG A 17 -6.68 -12.04 8.15
CA ARG A 17 -7.44 -11.43 9.26
C ARG A 17 -7.06 -9.97 9.51
N ARG A 18 -5.77 -9.67 9.56
CA ARG A 18 -5.26 -8.31 9.81
C ARG A 18 -5.77 -7.30 8.79
N HIS A 19 -5.89 -7.73 7.53
CA HIS A 19 -6.27 -6.86 6.42
C HIS A 19 -7.71 -7.05 5.95
N GLY A 20 -8.56 -7.74 6.72
CA GLY A 20 -9.98 -7.94 6.39
C GLY A 20 -10.23 -8.64 5.05
N THR A 21 -9.30 -9.50 4.62
CA THR A 21 -9.35 -10.17 3.32
C THR A 21 -9.48 -11.68 3.47
N THR A 22 -9.80 -12.39 2.39
CA THR A 22 -9.87 -13.85 2.41
C THR A 22 -8.49 -14.47 2.14
N ARG A 23 -8.25 -15.68 2.65
CA ARG A 23 -7.01 -16.43 2.35
C ARG A 23 -6.82 -16.64 0.85
N TRP A 24 -7.91 -16.91 0.12
CA TRP A 24 -7.90 -17.10 -1.33
C TRP A 24 -7.37 -15.87 -2.08
N GLN A 25 -7.80 -14.66 -1.69
CA GLN A 25 -7.27 -13.42 -2.28
C GLN A 25 -5.75 -13.27 -2.04
N VAL A 26 -5.27 -13.61 -0.85
CA VAL A 26 -3.82 -13.56 -0.56
C VAL A 26 -3.03 -14.56 -1.42
N TYR A 27 -3.58 -15.76 -1.68
CA TYR A 27 -2.95 -16.73 -2.59
C TYR A 27 -2.94 -16.24 -4.04
N ASP A 28 -4.06 -15.68 -4.51
CA ASP A 28 -4.15 -15.12 -5.86
C ASP A 28 -3.15 -13.97 -6.06
N TRP A 29 -3.04 -13.06 -5.10
CA TRP A 29 -2.05 -11.98 -5.15
C TRP A 29 -0.60 -12.47 -5.09
N ARG A 30 -0.29 -13.50 -4.28
CA ARG A 30 1.03 -14.16 -4.28
C ARG A 30 1.38 -14.78 -5.63
N LYS A 31 0.39 -15.33 -6.34
CA LYS A 31 0.58 -15.86 -7.70
C LYS A 31 0.87 -14.71 -8.66
N LYS A 32 0.04 -13.66 -8.64
CA LYS A 32 0.19 -12.48 -9.50
C LYS A 32 1.51 -11.74 -9.30
N LEU A 33 1.99 -11.62 -8.06
CA LEU A 33 3.32 -11.06 -7.76
C LEU A 33 4.45 -11.86 -8.42
N ARG A 34 4.44 -13.18 -8.28
CA ARG A 34 5.47 -14.05 -8.88
C ARG A 34 5.44 -14.04 -10.40
N THR A 35 4.28 -13.80 -11.00
CA THR A 35 4.13 -13.69 -12.45
C THR A 35 4.28 -12.26 -12.98
N GLY A 36 4.65 -11.29 -12.13
CA GLY A 36 4.82 -9.88 -12.52
C GLY A 36 3.52 -9.16 -12.91
N GLN A 37 2.36 -9.73 -12.55
CA GLN A 37 1.03 -9.18 -12.86
C GLN A 37 0.49 -8.28 -11.73
N LEU A 38 1.26 -8.11 -10.66
CA LEU A 38 0.95 -7.19 -9.57
C LEU A 38 2.16 -6.31 -9.31
N VAL A 39 2.00 -5.00 -9.45
CA VAL A 39 3.05 -4.01 -9.19
C VAL A 39 3.19 -3.83 -7.69
N VAL A 40 4.43 -3.91 -7.20
CA VAL A 40 4.78 -3.56 -5.83
C VAL A 40 5.10 -2.05 -5.82
N PRO A 41 4.47 -1.24 -4.96
CA PRO A 41 4.83 0.18 -4.83
C PRO A 41 6.34 0.35 -4.60
N GLU A 42 6.95 1.37 -5.21
CA GLU A 42 8.40 1.60 -5.11
C GLU A 42 8.89 1.72 -3.67
N SER A 43 8.06 2.25 -2.77
CA SER A 43 8.34 2.32 -1.32
C SER A 43 8.57 0.95 -0.67
N LEU A 44 7.99 -0.12 -1.23
CA LEU A 44 8.21 -1.50 -0.80
C LEU A 44 9.28 -2.21 -1.62
N ALA A 45 9.51 -1.79 -2.87
CA ALA A 45 10.60 -2.30 -3.71
C ALA A 45 11.99 -1.77 -3.28
N ALA A 46 12.01 -0.60 -2.63
CA ALA A 46 13.19 0.00 -2.02
C ALA A 46 13.58 -0.65 -0.68
N LEU A 47 12.73 -1.52 -0.11
CA LEU A 47 13.12 -2.33 1.03
C LEU A 47 14.10 -3.40 0.53
N PRO A 48 15.30 -3.50 1.14
CA PRO A 48 16.29 -4.45 0.67
C PRO A 48 15.71 -5.87 0.76
N MET A 49 15.72 -6.58 -0.37
CA MET A 49 15.17 -7.94 -0.49
C MET A 49 15.88 -8.96 0.42
N PHE A 50 17.08 -8.61 0.88
CA PHE A 50 17.87 -9.32 1.87
C PHE A 50 18.27 -8.32 2.96
N ALA A 51 18.15 -8.70 4.23
CA ALA A 51 18.60 -7.83 5.32
C ALA A 51 20.13 -7.67 5.24
N GLU A 52 20.59 -6.43 5.11
CA GLU A 52 22.00 -6.09 5.25
C GLU A 52 22.42 -6.29 6.72
N LEU A 53 23.50 -7.04 6.96
CA LEU A 53 24.03 -7.25 8.31
C LEU A 53 24.73 -5.96 8.77
N VAL A 54 24.00 -5.08 9.47
CA VAL A 54 24.58 -3.85 10.04
C VAL A 54 25.38 -4.21 11.29
N VAL A 55 26.70 -4.04 11.23
CA VAL A 55 27.55 -3.94 12.42
C VAL A 55 27.41 -2.52 12.94
N GLU A 56 26.97 -2.35 14.19
CA GLU A 56 26.77 -1.04 14.82
C GLU A 56 28.07 -0.22 14.78
N GLY A 57 28.09 0.79 13.90
CA GLY A 57 29.17 1.74 13.75
C GLY A 57 28.62 3.10 13.31
N SER A 58 28.45 3.99 14.29
CA SER A 58 28.14 5.43 14.21
C SER A 58 26.89 5.86 13.41
N ALA A 59 25.93 6.44 14.13
CA ALA A 59 24.71 7.05 13.62
C ALA A 59 25.01 8.08 12.50
N GLY A 60 24.58 7.76 11.28
CA GLY A 60 24.45 8.71 10.18
C GLY A 60 23.01 9.20 10.09
N GLU A 61 22.87 10.53 9.99
CA GLU A 61 21.61 11.27 9.86
C GLU A 61 20.63 10.59 8.89
N ALA A 62 19.43 10.26 9.36
CA ALA A 62 18.38 9.66 8.55
C ALA A 62 17.83 10.69 7.54
N PRO A 63 17.59 10.31 6.27
CA PRO A 63 16.94 11.19 5.30
C PRO A 63 15.50 11.53 5.77
N PRO A 64 14.99 12.73 5.45
CA PRO A 64 13.64 13.13 5.84
C PRO A 64 12.62 12.13 5.29
N ALA A 65 11.78 11.60 6.18
CA ALA A 65 10.71 10.68 5.80
C ALA A 65 9.81 11.31 4.74
N PRO A 66 9.37 10.55 3.71
CA PRO A 66 8.40 11.06 2.74
C PRO A 66 7.12 11.45 3.49
N SER A 67 6.81 12.73 3.49
CA SER A 67 5.64 13.29 4.12
C SER A 67 4.40 13.04 3.27
N GLY A 68 3.58 12.10 3.73
CA GLY A 68 2.17 12.01 3.37
C GLY A 68 1.82 10.74 2.59
N VAL A 69 0.95 9.93 3.19
CA VAL A 69 0.20 8.90 2.46
C VAL A 69 -0.75 9.63 1.51
N GLU A 70 -0.50 9.54 0.21
CA GLU A 70 -1.42 10.02 -0.82
C GLU A 70 -2.45 8.93 -1.13
N VAL A 71 -3.73 9.27 -1.00
CA VAL A 71 -4.87 8.39 -1.28
C VAL A 71 -5.47 8.76 -2.63
N GLU A 72 -5.57 7.79 -3.52
CA GLU A 72 -6.23 7.93 -4.82
C GLU A 72 -7.59 7.23 -4.79
N ILE A 73 -8.65 7.98 -5.16
CA ILE A 73 -10.03 7.51 -5.17
C ILE A 73 -10.58 7.67 -6.59
N VAL A 74 -11.07 6.58 -7.17
CA VAL A 74 -11.64 6.57 -8.52
C VAL A 74 -13.16 6.48 -8.45
N VAL A 75 -13.84 7.40 -9.13
CA VAL A 75 -15.30 7.47 -9.25
C VAL A 75 -15.64 7.57 -10.73
N GLY A 76 -16.01 6.46 -11.37
CA GLY A 76 -16.20 6.41 -12.82
C GLY A 76 -14.91 6.73 -13.55
N ASP A 77 -14.90 7.80 -14.35
CA ASP A 77 -13.74 8.36 -15.05
C ASP A 77 -13.01 9.47 -14.27
N VAL A 78 -13.53 9.86 -13.08
CA VAL A 78 -12.96 10.92 -12.24
C VAL A 78 -11.96 10.33 -11.23
N VAL A 79 -10.80 10.98 -11.13
CA VAL A 79 -9.74 10.62 -10.16
C VAL A 79 -9.57 11.73 -9.13
N ILE A 80 -9.72 11.39 -7.85
CA ILE A 80 -9.53 12.29 -6.70
C ILE A 80 -8.25 11.88 -5.98
N ARG A 81 -7.29 12.80 -5.83
CA ARG A 81 -6.05 12.60 -5.06
C ARG A 81 -6.08 13.40 -3.77
N ALA A 82 -5.81 12.74 -2.65
CA ALA A 82 -5.86 13.34 -1.33
C ALA A 82 -4.57 13.09 -0.56
N GLY A 83 -3.92 14.16 -0.10
CA GLY A 83 -2.77 14.04 0.81
C GLY A 83 -3.20 13.69 2.23
N SER A 84 -2.23 13.40 3.09
CA SER A 84 -2.44 12.98 4.48
C SER A 84 -3.15 14.01 5.38
N GLY A 85 -3.32 15.24 4.92
CA GLY A 85 -4.05 16.31 5.61
C GLY A 85 -5.45 16.60 5.04
N ALA A 86 -5.98 15.73 4.18
CA ALA A 86 -7.28 15.94 3.56
C ALA A 86 -8.41 15.88 4.61
N ASP A 87 -9.19 16.96 4.69
CA ASP A 87 -10.36 17.05 5.57
C ASP A 87 -11.50 16.12 5.10
N GLU A 88 -12.16 15.46 6.05
CA GLU A 88 -13.27 14.52 5.78
C GLU A 88 -14.42 15.20 5.04
N GLY A 89 -14.75 16.43 5.42
CA GLY A 89 -15.81 17.22 4.78
C GLY A 89 -15.46 17.55 3.33
N GLN A 90 -14.20 17.91 3.07
CA GLN A 90 -13.70 18.16 1.72
C GLN A 90 -13.71 16.89 0.86
N LEU A 91 -13.25 15.76 1.38
CA LEU A 91 -13.29 14.46 0.69
C LEU A 91 -14.72 14.03 0.36
N THR A 92 -15.63 14.14 1.32
CA THR A 92 -17.04 13.78 1.12
C THR A 92 -17.69 14.62 0.03
N ARG A 93 -17.43 15.94 0.01
CA ARG A 93 -17.94 16.83 -1.05
C ARG A 93 -17.36 16.47 -2.41
N ALA A 94 -16.05 16.22 -2.49
CA ALA A 94 -15.39 15.84 -3.74
C ALA A 94 -15.95 14.53 -4.31
N ILE A 95 -16.13 13.50 -3.47
CA ILE A 95 -16.69 12.21 -3.89
C ILE A 95 -18.15 12.37 -4.37
N ARG A 96 -18.97 13.15 -3.66
CA ARG A 96 -20.37 13.40 -4.08
C ARG A 96 -20.43 14.15 -5.41
N ALA A 97 -19.58 15.16 -5.60
CA ALA A 97 -19.50 15.92 -6.83
C ALA A 97 -19.08 15.02 -8.02
N ALA A 98 -18.05 14.19 -7.82
CA ALA A 98 -17.60 13.23 -8.84
C ALA A 98 -18.72 12.25 -9.23
N ARG A 99 -19.46 11.70 -8.26
CA ARG A 99 -20.59 10.81 -8.54
C ARG A 99 -21.71 11.48 -9.33
N ALA A 100 -22.00 12.75 -9.05
CA ALA A 100 -23.00 13.52 -9.77
C ALA A 100 -22.57 13.84 -11.20
N ALA A 101 -21.28 14.04 -11.45
CA ALA A 101 -20.74 14.35 -12.78
C ALA A 101 -20.69 13.12 -13.70
N THR A 102 -20.54 11.92 -13.14
CA THR A 102 -20.49 10.65 -13.89
C THR A 102 -21.85 9.91 -13.94
N SER A 103 -22.93 10.52 -13.44
CA SER A 103 -24.30 9.98 -13.55
C SER A 103 -24.98 10.37 -14.85
#